data_AF-A0A919ERG9-F1
#
_entry.id   AF-A0A919ERG9-F1
#
_cell.length_a   1.000
_cell.length_b   1.000
_cell.length_c   1.000
_cell.angle_alpha   90.00
_cell.angle_beta   90.00
_cell.angle_gamma   90.00
#
_symmetry.space_group_name_H-M   'P 1'
#
loop_
_entity.id
_entity.type
_entity.pdbx_description
1 polymer ?
#
loop_
_entity_poly.entity_id
_entity_poly.type
_entity_poly.pdbx_seq_one_letter_code
_entity_poly.pdbx_strand_id
1 'polypeptide(L)'
;MLSLRGRGVLLAAAAAAVPLHLGLLAAPASAEGGGKPSGGVTCPELVPDCDINAGGGGGQGKPDKPRPGGKPSGGGGGSAKCYIEWDNIGEVPCHDEDMGWFNPVGQCYWELLEPQPAKDAADWEWGTAAPDSGAERAKGKVYNVTCPGAGRELMGGSTWSLNPPPGFGGGPTPEELAQEAIKKMRLLGADIRTAPGAGKTGLVGMPVWIWNNKTPRTWGPVTDSASAPGITVTATATVKKIEYVMGDGGSEVCTTAGTPYEKRFGGRTSPDCGYRYTKTSASQPDNAFTVKATTTWVVHWAGGGQEGDITTTREAEPAQITIGEAQAVAKP
;
A
#
# COMPACT_ATOMS: atom_id res chain seq x y z
N MET A 1 -11.83 -45.58 -43.46
CA MET A 1 -12.36 -46.95 -43.71
C MET A 1 -11.34 -47.95 -43.18
N LEU A 2 -11.83 -49.04 -42.57
CA LEU A 2 -11.12 -50.12 -41.83
C LEU A 2 -10.54 -49.68 -40.47
N SER A 3 -10.97 -50.09 -39.27
CA SER A 3 -11.76 -51.19 -38.67
C SER A 3 -10.89 -52.16 -37.83
N LEU A 4 -11.41 -52.42 -36.62
CA LEU A 4 -11.25 -53.60 -35.75
C LEU A 4 -10.05 -53.76 -34.78
N ARG A 5 -10.38 -53.47 -33.50
CA ARG A 5 -10.22 -54.30 -32.28
C ARG A 5 -9.51 -55.65 -32.41
N GLY A 6 -8.67 -55.95 -31.41
CA GLY A 6 -8.31 -57.33 -31.01
C GLY A 6 -7.70 -57.39 -29.62
N ARG A 7 -8.47 -57.88 -28.64
CA ARG A 7 -8.01 -58.27 -27.29
C ARG A 7 -7.30 -59.63 -27.35
N GLY A 8 -6.22 -59.80 -26.60
CA GLY A 8 -5.63 -61.10 -26.28
C GLY A 8 -5.52 -61.28 -24.76
N VAL A 9 -6.17 -62.31 -24.24
CA VAL A 9 -6.08 -62.83 -22.86
C VAL A 9 -5.62 -64.28 -22.97
N LEU A 10 -4.75 -64.75 -22.07
CA LEU A 10 -4.61 -66.10 -21.46
C LEU A 10 -3.15 -66.27 -20.97
N LEU A 11 -2.87 -66.19 -19.66
CA LEU A 11 -2.89 -67.26 -18.63
C LEU A 11 -1.73 -68.29 -18.74
N ALA A 12 -0.82 -68.26 -17.76
CA ALA A 12 -0.22 -69.46 -17.17
C ALA A 12 0.37 -69.14 -15.79
N ALA A 13 -0.12 -69.89 -14.79
CA ALA A 13 0.24 -69.81 -13.39
C ALA A 13 1.41 -70.75 -13.05
N ALA A 14 2.21 -70.41 -12.04
CA ALA A 14 2.89 -71.38 -11.19
C ALA A 14 3.12 -70.76 -9.80
N ALA A 15 2.40 -71.30 -8.82
CA ALA A 15 2.55 -70.99 -7.40
C ALA A 15 3.64 -71.86 -6.78
N ALA A 16 4.42 -71.30 -5.85
CA ALA A 16 5.10 -72.05 -4.80
C ALA A 16 5.23 -71.17 -3.55
N ALA A 17 4.81 -71.71 -2.41
CA ALA A 17 4.64 -71.05 -1.13
C ALA A 17 5.90 -71.13 -0.25
N VAL A 18 6.19 -70.00 0.43
CA VAL A 18 6.53 -69.76 1.86
C VAL A 18 7.51 -70.75 2.56
N PRO A 19 8.57 -70.27 3.26
CA PRO A 19 8.42 -69.98 4.69
C PRO A 19 9.06 -68.69 5.24
N LEU A 20 8.29 -68.13 6.16
CA LEU A 20 8.58 -67.30 7.33
C LEU A 20 10.00 -67.49 7.93
N HIS A 21 10.75 -66.39 8.09
CA HIS A 21 11.80 -66.29 9.11
C HIS A 21 11.75 -64.95 9.85
N LEU A 22 11.56 -65.09 11.16
CA LEU A 22 11.58 -64.09 12.20
C LEU A 22 13.05 -63.68 12.46
N GLY A 23 13.40 -62.42 12.22
CA GLY A 23 14.74 -61.88 12.42
C GLY A 23 14.68 -60.61 13.27
N LEU A 24 14.84 -60.78 14.57
CA LEU A 24 14.97 -59.74 15.58
C LEU A 24 16.35 -59.08 15.46
N LEU A 25 16.41 -57.78 15.18
CA LEU A 25 17.61 -56.96 15.42
C LEU A 25 17.22 -55.66 16.13
N ALA A 26 17.78 -55.52 17.32
CA ALA A 26 17.65 -54.37 18.20
C ALA A 26 18.35 -53.14 17.60
N ALA A 27 17.70 -51.97 17.71
CA ALA A 27 18.35 -50.67 17.71
C ALA A 27 18.28 -50.11 19.16
N PRO A 28 19.32 -49.40 19.63
CA PRO A 28 19.40 -48.95 21.01
C PRO A 28 18.44 -47.79 21.29
N ALA A 29 17.90 -47.79 22.51
CA ALA A 29 17.25 -46.64 23.12
C ALA A 29 18.29 -45.70 23.74
N SER A 30 18.06 -44.40 23.61
CA SER A 30 18.37 -43.26 24.50
C SER A 30 18.42 -41.98 23.62
N ALA A 31 17.89 -40.82 23.99
CA ALA A 31 17.47 -40.30 25.28
C ALA A 31 16.37 -39.23 25.12
N GLU A 32 15.56 -39.06 26.16
CA GLU A 32 14.71 -37.89 26.37
C GLU A 32 15.53 -36.60 26.40
N GLY A 33 15.07 -35.60 25.66
CA GLY A 33 15.51 -34.21 25.75
C GLY A 33 14.32 -33.32 25.45
N GLY A 34 13.76 -32.69 26.49
CA GLY A 34 12.62 -31.78 26.36
C GLY A 34 12.89 -30.66 25.36
N GLY A 35 12.03 -30.55 24.35
CA GLY A 35 11.98 -29.46 23.40
C GLY A 35 10.53 -29.04 23.17
N LYS A 36 10.24 -27.77 23.45
CA LYS A 36 9.02 -27.02 23.10
C LYS A 36 8.35 -27.53 21.81
N PRO A 37 7.01 -27.57 21.71
CA PRO A 37 6.38 -27.63 20.39
C PRO A 37 6.84 -26.38 19.62
N SER A 38 7.62 -26.60 18.57
CA SER A 38 7.86 -25.57 17.56
C SER A 38 6.51 -25.20 16.99
N GLY A 39 6.12 -23.93 17.16
CA GLY A 39 4.93 -23.35 16.53
C GLY A 39 5.11 -23.39 15.02
N GLY A 40 4.74 -24.50 14.42
CA GLY A 40 4.59 -24.64 12.98
C GLY A 40 3.23 -24.08 12.59
N VAL A 41 3.21 -22.92 11.93
CA VAL A 41 2.00 -22.40 11.31
C VAL A 41 1.74 -23.20 10.05
N THR A 42 0.59 -23.88 9.98
CA THR A 42 0.13 -24.53 8.75
C THR A 42 -0.68 -23.50 7.97
N CYS A 43 -0.16 -23.07 6.81
CA CYS A 43 -0.83 -22.09 5.96
C CYS A 43 -1.88 -22.80 5.08
N PRO A 44 -3.07 -22.20 4.85
CA PRO A 44 -4.06 -22.74 3.92
C PRO A 44 -3.53 -22.76 2.48
N GLU A 45 -3.90 -23.79 1.72
CA GLU A 45 -3.33 -24.15 0.40
C GLU A 45 -3.57 -23.11 -0.74
N LEU A 46 -4.19 -21.96 -0.46
CA LEU A 46 -4.58 -20.96 -1.48
C LEU A 46 -3.98 -19.56 -1.26
N VAL A 47 -2.99 -19.39 -0.38
CA VAL A 47 -2.31 -18.10 -0.18
C VAL A 47 -0.84 -18.19 -0.62
N PRO A 48 -0.47 -17.65 -1.80
CA PRO A 48 0.90 -17.70 -2.28
C PRO A 48 1.87 -16.72 -1.60
N ASP A 49 1.39 -15.79 -0.76
CA ASP A 49 2.21 -14.86 0.03
C ASP A 49 1.81 -14.89 1.51
N CYS A 50 2.23 -15.93 2.23
CA CYS A 50 2.11 -16.00 3.68
C CYS A 50 3.47 -15.63 4.32
N ASP A 51 3.83 -14.34 4.24
CA ASP A 51 5.08 -13.85 4.81
C ASP A 51 4.88 -13.53 6.31
N ILE A 52 5.30 -14.45 7.17
CA ILE A 52 5.20 -14.30 8.62
C ILE A 52 6.42 -13.51 9.10
N ASN A 53 6.24 -12.21 9.36
CA ASN A 53 7.27 -11.40 10.01
C ASN A 53 7.47 -11.87 11.47
N ALA A 54 8.51 -12.65 11.71
CA ALA A 54 8.92 -13.09 13.05
C ALA A 54 9.58 -11.93 13.83
N GLY A 55 8.77 -11.08 14.45
CA GLY A 55 9.24 -10.10 15.45
C GLY A 55 9.66 -10.78 16.75
N GLY A 56 10.92 -11.20 16.84
CA GLY A 56 11.48 -11.86 18.02
C GLY A 56 11.77 -10.91 19.20
N GLY A 57 11.03 -11.09 20.29
CA GLY A 57 11.53 -11.28 21.67
C GLY A 57 12.29 -10.14 22.36
N GLY A 58 11.62 -9.50 23.33
CA GLY A 58 12.24 -8.61 24.31
C GLY A 58 13.10 -9.33 25.36
N GLY A 59 14.23 -8.70 25.74
CA GLY A 59 15.08 -9.06 26.86
C GLY A 59 15.52 -7.81 27.64
N GLN A 60 15.39 -7.87 28.96
CA GLN A 60 15.56 -6.77 29.92
C GLN A 60 17.02 -6.31 30.09
N GLY A 61 17.24 -4.99 30.24
CA GLY A 61 18.49 -4.39 30.70
C GLY A 61 18.25 -2.99 31.32
N LYS A 62 18.78 -2.78 32.53
CA LYS A 62 18.63 -1.58 33.40
C LYS A 62 19.45 -0.35 32.93
N PRO A 63 19.29 0.85 33.54
CA PRO A 63 19.35 2.14 32.85
C PRO A 63 20.69 2.88 32.96
N ASP A 64 21.03 3.69 31.95
CA ASP A 64 21.99 4.80 32.08
C ASP A 64 21.66 6.01 31.16
N LYS A 65 22.15 7.18 31.59
CA LYS A 65 21.75 8.59 31.35
C LYS A 65 21.95 9.20 29.94
N PRO A 66 21.44 10.44 29.66
CA PRO A 66 21.11 10.92 28.31
C PRO A 66 22.14 11.85 27.64
N ARG A 67 22.19 11.83 26.29
CA ARG A 67 22.58 13.00 25.46
C ARG A 67 21.97 12.91 24.04
N PRO A 68 21.81 14.06 23.34
CA PRO A 68 20.83 14.28 22.28
C PRO A 68 21.40 14.15 20.87
N GLY A 69 20.54 13.78 19.92
CA GLY A 69 20.82 13.80 18.49
C GLY A 69 19.66 13.23 17.69
N GLY A 70 18.66 14.06 17.42
CA GLY A 70 17.48 13.68 16.64
C GLY A 70 17.81 13.47 15.16
N LYS A 71 17.35 12.34 14.62
CA LYS A 71 17.15 12.05 13.19
C LYS A 71 16.06 10.96 13.06
N PRO A 72 15.47 10.81 11.86
CA PRO A 72 14.04 10.98 11.63
C PRO A 72 13.21 9.74 11.96
N SER A 73 11.96 10.00 12.33
CA SER A 73 10.90 9.03 12.59
C SER A 73 10.81 7.99 11.46
N GLY A 74 11.34 6.80 11.71
CA GLY A 74 11.05 5.62 10.93
C GLY A 74 9.62 5.19 11.29
N GLY A 75 8.72 5.29 10.31
CA GLY A 75 7.35 4.79 10.43
C GLY A 75 7.37 3.31 10.76
N GLY A 76 7.13 3.00 12.03
CA GLY A 76 6.92 1.64 12.50
C GLY A 76 5.62 1.12 11.90
N GLY A 77 5.73 0.02 11.16
CA GLY A 77 4.58 -0.79 10.78
C GLY A 77 3.92 -1.32 12.04
N GLY A 78 2.94 -0.59 12.55
CA GLY A 78 1.97 -1.14 13.49
C GLY A 78 1.12 -2.14 12.73
N SER A 79 0.82 -3.28 13.37
CA SER A 79 -0.26 -4.16 12.94
C SER A 79 -1.48 -3.33 12.55
N ALA A 80 -2.10 -3.64 11.40
CA ALA A 80 -3.35 -3.02 11.00
C ALA A 80 -4.31 -2.99 12.19
N LYS A 81 -4.82 -1.80 12.52
CA LYS A 81 -5.75 -1.63 13.62
C LYS A 81 -7.17 -1.67 13.07
N CYS A 82 -8.02 -2.48 13.68
CA CYS A 82 -9.41 -2.59 13.29
C CYS A 82 -10.28 -1.70 14.18
N TYR A 83 -11.26 -1.04 13.57
CA TYR A 83 -12.10 -0.06 14.26
C TYR A 83 -13.57 -0.25 13.90
N ILE A 84 -14.42 -0.04 14.90
CA ILE A 84 -15.86 0.13 14.73
C ILE A 84 -16.19 1.61 14.97
N GLU A 85 -16.70 2.27 13.94
CA GLU A 85 -16.98 3.71 13.97
C GLU A 85 -18.38 4.03 14.47
N TRP A 86 -19.35 3.14 14.21
CA TRP A 86 -20.71 3.33 14.69
C TRP A 86 -20.77 3.09 16.22
N ASP A 87 -21.57 3.89 16.91
CA ASP A 87 -21.74 3.87 18.37
C ASP A 87 -20.47 4.15 19.20
N ASN A 88 -19.41 4.72 18.59
CA ASN A 88 -18.13 5.04 19.25
C ASN A 88 -17.46 3.83 19.95
N ILE A 89 -17.68 2.61 19.46
CA ILE A 89 -17.09 1.38 20.03
C ILE A 89 -15.55 1.45 19.96
N GLY A 90 -14.99 1.97 18.86
CA GLY A 90 -13.55 2.24 18.75
C GLY A 90 -12.73 1.04 18.32
N GLU A 91 -11.52 0.90 18.87
CA GLU A 91 -10.54 -0.12 18.45
C GLU A 91 -11.01 -1.53 18.85
N VAL A 92 -10.97 -2.48 17.92
CA VAL A 92 -11.33 -3.89 18.13
C VAL A 92 -10.24 -4.82 17.58
N PRO A 93 -10.17 -6.09 18.04
CA PRO A 93 -9.29 -7.08 17.43
C PRO A 93 -9.57 -7.26 15.93
N CYS A 94 -8.53 -7.40 15.11
CA CYS A 94 -8.73 -7.77 13.70
C CYS A 94 -9.09 -9.24 13.49
N HIS A 95 -8.84 -10.06 14.51
CA HIS A 95 -9.28 -11.44 14.58
C HIS A 95 -9.78 -11.72 15.99
N ASP A 96 -10.93 -12.34 16.07
CA ASP A 96 -11.54 -12.83 17.30
C ASP A 96 -11.70 -14.36 17.17
N GLU A 97 -11.36 -15.11 18.22
CA GLU A 97 -11.37 -16.57 18.15
C GLU A 97 -12.78 -17.15 17.98
N ASP A 98 -13.82 -16.46 18.45
CA ASP A 98 -15.21 -16.93 18.41
C ASP A 98 -15.99 -16.33 17.22
N MET A 99 -15.55 -15.19 16.68
CA MET A 99 -16.27 -14.47 15.63
C MET A 99 -15.54 -14.45 14.28
N GLY A 100 -14.25 -14.80 14.26
CA GLY A 100 -13.43 -14.85 13.05
C GLY A 100 -12.74 -13.53 12.72
N TRP A 101 -12.61 -13.23 11.42
CA TRP A 101 -11.86 -12.07 10.93
C TRP A 101 -12.72 -10.83 10.81
N PHE A 102 -12.21 -9.68 11.24
CA PHE A 102 -12.91 -8.42 11.14
C PHE A 102 -12.96 -7.93 9.68
N ASN A 103 -14.18 -7.68 9.19
CA ASN A 103 -14.40 -7.06 7.89
C ASN A 103 -14.56 -5.54 8.08
N PRO A 104 -13.60 -4.72 7.59
CA PRO A 104 -13.61 -3.27 7.80
C PRO A 104 -14.73 -2.54 7.04
N VAL A 105 -15.30 -3.16 6.00
CA VAL A 105 -16.38 -2.59 5.19
C VAL A 105 -17.72 -2.67 5.92
N GLY A 106 -18.05 -3.88 6.39
CA GLY A 106 -19.29 -4.14 7.11
C GLY A 106 -19.20 -3.88 8.61
N GLN A 107 -17.99 -3.66 9.14
CA GLN A 107 -17.70 -3.57 10.58
C GLN A 107 -18.35 -4.72 11.37
N CYS A 108 -18.17 -5.94 10.86
CA CYS A 108 -18.63 -7.21 11.45
C CYS A 108 -17.51 -8.24 11.31
N TYR A 109 -17.53 -9.25 12.15
CA TYR A 109 -16.63 -10.39 12.04
C TYR A 109 -17.22 -11.48 11.14
N TRP A 110 -16.35 -12.12 10.38
CA TRP A 110 -16.67 -13.17 9.42
C TRP A 110 -15.83 -14.40 9.73
N GLU A 111 -16.50 -15.47 10.14
CA GLU A 111 -15.92 -16.79 10.36
C GLU A 111 -16.28 -17.71 9.21
N LEU A 112 -15.33 -18.52 8.72
CA LEU A 112 -15.67 -19.52 7.71
C LEU A 112 -16.51 -20.63 8.35
N LEU A 113 -17.69 -20.90 7.78
CA LEU A 113 -18.55 -21.96 8.32
C LEU A 113 -17.93 -23.33 8.05
N GLU A 114 -17.49 -24.03 9.09
CA GLU A 114 -16.93 -25.38 8.98
C GLU A 114 -17.76 -26.40 9.77
N PRO A 115 -18.25 -27.50 9.14
CA PRO A 115 -18.17 -27.80 7.71
C PRO A 115 -19.10 -26.90 6.86
N GLN A 116 -18.74 -26.69 5.59
CA GLN A 116 -19.62 -26.04 4.63
C GLN A 116 -20.92 -26.84 4.45
N PRO A 117 -22.08 -26.19 4.22
CA PRO A 117 -23.34 -26.89 4.02
C PRO A 117 -23.26 -27.94 2.91
N ALA A 118 -23.84 -29.12 3.15
CA ALA A 118 -23.91 -30.18 2.15
C ALA A 118 -24.63 -29.68 0.89
N LYS A 119 -24.34 -30.27 -0.29
CA LYS A 119 -24.89 -29.78 -1.57
C LYS A 119 -26.42 -29.77 -1.63
N ASP A 120 -27.06 -30.65 -0.87
CA ASP A 120 -28.50 -30.85 -0.72
C ASP A 120 -29.06 -30.28 0.60
N ALA A 121 -28.25 -29.51 1.36
CA ALA A 121 -28.70 -28.88 2.59
C ALA A 121 -29.80 -27.85 2.32
N ALA A 122 -30.83 -27.86 3.17
CA ALA A 122 -31.93 -26.91 3.09
C ALA A 122 -31.45 -25.45 3.35
N ASP A 123 -30.34 -25.27 4.08
CA ASP A 123 -29.76 -23.96 4.42
C ASP A 123 -29.40 -23.10 3.19
N TRP A 124 -29.21 -23.74 2.03
CA TRP A 124 -29.01 -23.04 0.77
C TRP A 124 -30.24 -22.27 0.30
N GLU A 125 -31.46 -22.71 0.67
CA GLU A 125 -32.72 -22.10 0.23
C GLU A 125 -33.20 -20.99 1.17
N TRP A 126 -32.81 -21.00 2.46
CA TRP A 126 -33.38 -20.07 3.44
C TRP A 126 -32.40 -19.49 4.48
N GLY A 127 -31.09 -19.72 4.37
CA GLY A 127 -30.16 -19.31 5.44
C GLY A 127 -28.86 -18.65 4.99
N THR A 128 -28.49 -18.69 3.71
CA THR A 128 -27.15 -18.27 3.26
C THR A 128 -27.13 -17.25 2.13
N ALA A 129 -28.30 -16.88 1.57
CA ALA A 129 -28.39 -15.99 0.39
C ALA A 129 -27.52 -16.44 -0.81
N ALA A 130 -27.21 -17.75 -0.90
CA ALA A 130 -26.39 -18.29 -1.96
C ALA A 130 -27.15 -18.37 -3.29
N PRO A 131 -26.47 -18.34 -4.45
CA PRO A 131 -27.12 -18.50 -5.76
C PRO A 131 -27.89 -19.83 -5.86
N ASP A 132 -29.01 -19.89 -6.58
CA ASP A 132 -29.81 -21.12 -6.71
C ASP A 132 -29.04 -22.27 -7.41
N SER A 133 -28.11 -21.91 -8.29
CA SER A 133 -27.29 -22.88 -9.02
C SER A 133 -26.24 -23.52 -8.11
N GLY A 134 -26.32 -24.83 -7.90
CA GLY A 134 -25.30 -25.59 -7.17
C GLY A 134 -23.88 -25.45 -7.75
N ALA A 135 -23.76 -25.24 -9.07
CA ALA A 135 -22.47 -24.98 -9.72
C ALA A 135 -21.90 -23.59 -9.38
N GLU A 136 -22.76 -22.62 -9.10
CA GLU A 136 -22.33 -21.28 -8.64
C GLU A 136 -22.03 -21.28 -7.15
N ARG A 137 -22.85 -21.94 -6.32
CA ARG A 137 -22.58 -22.14 -4.88
C ARG A 137 -21.19 -22.71 -4.64
N ALA A 138 -20.81 -23.72 -5.43
CA ALA A 138 -19.52 -24.40 -5.32
C ALA A 138 -18.29 -23.50 -5.58
N LYS A 139 -18.46 -22.33 -6.20
CA LYS A 139 -17.38 -21.37 -6.45
C LYS A 139 -17.05 -20.50 -5.23
N GLY A 140 -17.98 -20.39 -4.29
CA GLY A 140 -17.84 -19.57 -3.08
C GLY A 140 -17.84 -20.40 -1.81
N LYS A 141 -17.97 -19.70 -0.68
CA LYS A 141 -18.04 -20.27 0.68
C LYS A 141 -19.12 -19.57 1.49
N VAL A 142 -19.67 -20.29 2.46
CA VAL A 142 -20.58 -19.76 3.48
C VAL A 142 -19.77 -19.35 4.70
N TYR A 143 -20.11 -18.20 5.26
CA TYR A 143 -19.51 -17.59 6.43
C TYR A 143 -20.57 -17.35 7.49
N ASN A 144 -20.20 -17.49 8.76
CA ASN A 144 -20.99 -16.99 9.88
C ASN A 144 -20.57 -15.55 10.15
N VAL A 145 -21.52 -14.63 10.11
CA VAL A 145 -21.27 -13.19 10.30
C VAL A 145 -21.81 -12.78 11.65
N THR A 146 -20.93 -12.21 12.46
CA THR A 146 -21.29 -11.66 13.78
C THR A 146 -21.02 -10.17 13.75
N CYS A 147 -22.06 -9.36 13.89
CA CYS A 147 -21.95 -7.91 13.96
C CYS A 147 -22.06 -7.49 15.44
N PRO A 148 -20.95 -7.08 16.08
CA PRO A 148 -20.99 -6.62 17.47
C PRO A 148 -21.89 -5.40 17.63
N GLY A 149 -22.27 -5.09 18.88
CA GLY A 149 -22.88 -3.84 19.37
C GLY A 149 -24.39 -3.64 19.12
N ALA A 150 -24.95 -2.68 19.87
CA ALA A 150 -26.39 -2.60 20.14
C ALA A 150 -27.23 -2.33 18.87
N GLY A 151 -28.10 -3.29 18.54
CA GLY A 151 -29.08 -3.18 17.45
C GLY A 151 -28.60 -3.71 16.10
N ARG A 152 -27.37 -4.22 16.00
CA ARG A 152 -26.82 -4.83 14.78
C ARG A 152 -26.73 -6.35 14.83
N GLU A 153 -27.13 -6.97 15.94
CA GLU A 153 -27.10 -8.41 16.15
C GLU A 153 -27.95 -9.14 15.11
N LEU A 154 -29.03 -8.50 14.64
CA LEU A 154 -29.92 -9.04 13.61
C LEU A 154 -29.37 -8.92 12.18
N MET A 155 -28.24 -8.22 11.98
CA MET A 155 -27.56 -8.13 10.68
C MET A 155 -26.51 -9.22 10.49
N GLY A 156 -26.26 -10.03 11.53
CA GLY A 156 -25.45 -11.23 11.44
C GLY A 156 -26.21 -12.42 10.87
N GLY A 157 -25.56 -13.58 10.88
CA GLY A 157 -26.11 -14.84 10.37
C GLY A 157 -25.20 -15.47 9.32
N SER A 158 -25.69 -16.55 8.71
CA SER A 158 -24.94 -17.24 7.67
C SER A 158 -25.10 -16.52 6.33
N THR A 159 -24.02 -16.37 5.57
CA THR A 159 -24.05 -15.76 4.24
C THR A 159 -23.02 -16.36 3.31
N TRP A 160 -23.38 -16.52 2.05
CA TRP A 160 -22.51 -17.01 0.99
C TRP A 160 -21.77 -15.84 0.34
N SER A 161 -20.48 -16.04 0.09
CA SER A 161 -19.67 -15.11 -0.69
C SER A 161 -18.81 -15.84 -1.70
N LEU A 162 -18.70 -15.26 -2.90
CA LEU A 162 -17.84 -15.77 -3.97
C LEU A 162 -16.36 -15.66 -3.61
N ASN A 163 -15.97 -14.56 -2.96
CA ASN A 163 -14.60 -14.30 -2.52
C ASN A 163 -14.57 -14.20 -0.99
N PRO A 164 -13.43 -14.50 -0.34
CA PRO A 164 -13.22 -14.10 1.05
C PRO A 164 -13.60 -12.63 1.25
N PRO A 165 -14.31 -12.30 2.35
CA PRO A 165 -14.68 -10.92 2.63
C PRO A 165 -13.41 -10.09 2.88
N PRO A 166 -13.48 -8.76 2.70
CA PRO A 166 -12.35 -7.88 2.99
C PRO A 166 -11.85 -8.10 4.43
N GLY A 167 -10.53 -8.13 4.63
CA GLY A 167 -9.90 -8.40 5.93
C GLY A 167 -9.82 -9.89 6.33
N PHE A 168 -10.50 -10.79 5.61
CA PHE A 168 -10.45 -12.23 5.91
C PHE A 168 -9.03 -12.80 5.76
N GLY A 169 -8.62 -13.64 6.72
CA GLY A 169 -7.27 -14.21 6.74
C GLY A 169 -6.17 -13.18 7.03
N GLY A 170 -6.51 -11.99 7.51
CA GLY A 170 -5.56 -10.90 7.76
C GLY A 170 -5.15 -10.16 6.48
N GLY A 171 -5.98 -10.20 5.43
CA GLY A 171 -5.76 -9.45 4.21
C GLY A 171 -5.71 -7.92 4.44
N PRO A 172 -5.19 -7.15 3.47
CA PRO A 172 -4.95 -5.72 3.64
C PRO A 172 -6.25 -4.95 3.85
N THR A 173 -6.17 -3.90 4.68
CA THR A 173 -7.22 -2.91 4.87
C THR A 173 -7.44 -2.06 3.60
N PRO A 174 -8.59 -1.37 3.46
CA PRO A 174 -8.81 -0.45 2.36
C PRO A 174 -7.74 0.65 2.25
N GLU A 175 -7.28 1.19 3.39
CA GLU A 175 -6.22 2.20 3.42
C GLU A 175 -4.87 1.63 2.95
N GLU A 176 -4.53 0.39 3.32
CA GLU A 176 -3.31 -0.27 2.82
C GLU A 176 -3.36 -0.49 1.30
N LEU A 177 -4.52 -0.88 0.76
CA LEU A 177 -4.74 -0.94 -0.69
C LEU A 177 -4.66 0.44 -1.35
N ALA A 178 -5.13 1.51 -0.69
CA ALA A 178 -4.94 2.88 -1.16
C ALA A 178 -3.46 3.24 -1.25
N GLN A 179 -2.65 2.89 -0.23
CA GLN A 179 -1.20 3.08 -0.25
C GLN A 179 -0.52 2.29 -1.37
N GLU A 180 -1.00 1.08 -1.67
CA GLU A 180 -0.51 0.30 -2.81
C GLU A 180 -0.86 0.97 -4.15
N ALA A 181 -2.10 1.45 -4.32
CA ALA A 181 -2.51 2.21 -5.50
C ALA A 181 -1.63 3.47 -5.68
N ILE A 182 -1.35 4.22 -4.61
CA ILE A 182 -0.44 5.39 -4.64
C ILE A 182 0.97 5.02 -5.10
N LYS A 183 1.49 3.86 -4.70
CA LYS A 183 2.81 3.38 -5.16
C LYS A 183 2.81 3.12 -6.67
N LYS A 184 1.73 2.52 -7.21
CA LYS A 184 1.59 2.22 -8.66
C LYS A 184 1.52 3.49 -9.53
N MET A 185 0.97 4.59 -9.01
CA MET A 185 0.95 5.89 -9.71
C MET A 185 2.35 6.45 -10.01
N ARG A 186 3.38 6.05 -9.24
CA ARG A 186 4.76 6.53 -9.37
C ARG A 186 4.85 8.05 -9.39
N LEU A 187 4.19 8.70 -8.42
CA LEU A 187 4.18 10.17 -8.27
C LEU A 187 5.60 10.72 -8.19
N LEU A 188 5.86 11.82 -8.90
CA LEU A 188 7.14 12.51 -8.98
C LEU A 188 7.06 13.87 -8.30
N GLY A 189 8.23 14.45 -8.01
CA GLY A 189 8.35 15.87 -7.72
C GLY A 189 8.15 16.73 -8.97
N ALA A 190 8.18 18.04 -8.79
CA ALA A 190 8.08 18.99 -9.90
C ALA A 190 9.21 18.82 -10.93
N ASP A 191 8.89 18.89 -12.23
CA ASP A 191 9.86 19.16 -13.29
C ASP A 191 10.08 20.68 -13.34
N ILE A 192 11.02 21.15 -12.52
CA ILE A 192 11.28 22.57 -12.30
C ILE A 192 11.77 23.24 -13.59
N ARG A 193 11.10 24.32 -13.99
CA ARG A 193 11.51 25.21 -15.07
C ARG A 193 11.58 26.64 -14.56
N THR A 194 12.57 27.37 -15.07
CA THR A 194 12.86 28.72 -14.61
C THR A 194 13.14 29.66 -15.78
N ALA A 195 12.86 30.94 -15.57
CA ALA A 195 13.39 32.03 -16.39
C ALA A 195 14.06 33.05 -15.45
N PRO A 196 15.39 33.25 -15.53
CA PRO A 196 16.32 32.63 -16.48
C PRO A 196 16.42 31.10 -16.31
N GLY A 197 16.57 30.39 -17.43
CA GLY A 197 16.80 28.95 -17.43
C GLY A 197 18.27 28.60 -17.28
N ALA A 198 18.59 27.30 -17.23
CA ALA A 198 19.96 26.81 -17.13
C ALA A 198 20.91 27.46 -18.16
N GLY A 199 22.11 27.84 -17.71
CA GLY A 199 23.12 28.50 -18.53
C GLY A 199 22.85 29.99 -18.83
N LYS A 200 21.78 30.57 -18.28
CA LYS A 200 21.48 32.01 -18.39
C LYS A 200 21.59 32.68 -17.02
N THR A 201 22.00 33.94 -17.04
CA THR A 201 22.18 34.74 -15.83
C THR A 201 20.98 35.66 -15.61
N GLY A 202 20.38 35.55 -14.43
CA GLY A 202 19.43 36.51 -13.90
C GLY A 202 20.16 37.66 -13.21
N LEU A 203 19.44 38.72 -12.90
CA LEU A 203 20.01 39.86 -12.19
C LEU A 203 19.37 39.98 -10.81
N VAL A 204 20.17 40.37 -9.81
CA VAL A 204 19.67 40.77 -8.51
C VAL A 204 18.55 41.79 -8.68
N GLY A 205 17.47 41.59 -7.94
CA GLY A 205 16.32 42.49 -7.99
C GLY A 205 15.48 42.37 -9.27
N MET A 206 15.73 41.43 -10.18
CA MET A 206 14.83 41.12 -11.31
C MET A 206 13.97 39.88 -11.02
N PRO A 207 12.74 39.79 -11.57
CA PRO A 207 11.86 38.65 -11.30
C PRO A 207 12.40 37.37 -11.95
N VAL A 208 12.44 36.30 -11.16
CA VAL A 208 12.64 34.93 -11.63
C VAL A 208 11.27 34.27 -11.75
N TRP A 209 10.96 33.73 -12.92
CA TRP A 209 9.75 32.94 -13.13
C TRP A 209 10.05 31.48 -12.82
N ILE A 210 9.10 30.80 -12.17
CA ILE A 210 9.19 29.39 -11.83
C ILE A 210 7.90 28.72 -12.29
N TRP A 211 8.02 27.60 -12.99
CA TRP A 211 6.88 26.76 -13.34
C TRP A 211 7.28 25.30 -13.37
N ASN A 212 6.28 24.43 -13.33
CA ASN A 212 6.38 22.99 -13.38
C ASN A 212 5.80 22.51 -14.71
N ASN A 213 6.52 21.65 -15.42
CA ASN A 213 5.99 21.03 -16.61
C ASN A 213 4.91 20.00 -16.23
N LYS A 214 3.67 20.24 -16.64
CA LYS A 214 2.52 19.43 -16.23
C LYS A 214 2.54 18.08 -16.94
N THR A 215 2.61 17.02 -16.15
CA THR A 215 2.33 15.64 -16.55
C THR A 215 1.41 15.00 -15.51
N PRO A 216 0.76 13.86 -15.80
CA PRO A 216 0.00 13.13 -14.79
C PRO A 216 0.80 12.82 -13.53
N ARG A 217 2.13 12.60 -13.65
CA ARG A 217 2.99 12.25 -12.51
C ARG A 217 3.70 13.42 -11.83
N THR A 218 3.70 14.62 -12.43
CA THR A 218 4.34 15.83 -11.86
C THR A 218 3.34 16.88 -11.39
N TRP A 219 2.06 16.77 -11.80
CA TRP A 219 0.99 17.69 -11.41
C TRP A 219 -0.36 17.01 -11.18
N GLY A 220 -0.66 15.97 -11.97
CA GLY A 220 -1.93 15.26 -11.92
C GLY A 220 -3.04 15.88 -12.79
N PRO A 221 -4.23 15.27 -12.78
CA PRO A 221 -4.58 14.08 -12.00
C PRO A 221 -3.93 12.79 -12.51
N VAL A 222 -3.75 11.82 -11.62
CA VAL A 222 -3.41 10.42 -11.95
C VAL A 222 -4.20 9.48 -11.04
N THR A 223 -4.73 8.41 -11.62
CA THR A 223 -5.59 7.44 -10.95
C THR A 223 -5.03 6.04 -11.11
N ASP A 224 -5.09 5.25 -10.05
CA ASP A 224 -4.68 3.84 -10.03
C ASP A 224 -5.49 3.06 -8.99
N SER A 225 -5.42 1.74 -9.02
CA SER A 225 -6.19 0.85 -8.14
C SER A 225 -5.35 -0.30 -7.59
N ALA A 226 -5.77 -0.81 -6.44
CA ALA A 226 -5.27 -2.05 -5.86
C ALA A 226 -6.44 -2.91 -5.38
N SER A 227 -6.26 -4.22 -5.44
CA SER A 227 -7.32 -5.19 -5.18
C SER A 227 -6.79 -6.31 -4.32
N ALA A 228 -7.65 -6.78 -3.42
CA ALA A 228 -7.50 -8.04 -2.68
C ALA A 228 -8.83 -8.82 -2.82
N PRO A 229 -8.92 -10.08 -2.38
CA PRO A 229 -10.17 -10.82 -2.42
C PRO A 229 -11.31 -10.01 -1.78
N GLY A 230 -12.41 -9.84 -2.53
CA GLY A 230 -13.61 -9.13 -2.05
C GLY A 230 -13.52 -7.60 -2.01
N ILE A 231 -12.38 -6.98 -2.34
CA ILE A 231 -12.21 -5.51 -2.29
C ILE A 231 -11.36 -4.96 -3.43
N THR A 232 -11.73 -3.80 -3.95
CA THR A 232 -10.89 -2.97 -4.82
C THR A 232 -10.96 -1.54 -4.35
N VAL A 233 -9.79 -0.90 -4.22
CA VAL A 233 -9.65 0.50 -3.85
C VAL A 233 -9.07 1.26 -5.03
N THR A 234 -9.68 2.39 -5.35
CA THR A 234 -9.24 3.31 -6.38
C THR A 234 -8.81 4.60 -5.74
N ALA A 235 -7.62 5.08 -6.10
CA ALA A 235 -7.04 6.31 -5.59
C ALA A 235 -6.82 7.29 -6.75
N THR A 236 -7.01 8.59 -6.51
CA THR A 236 -6.74 9.67 -7.47
C THR A 236 -5.90 10.76 -6.81
N ALA A 237 -4.72 11.02 -7.37
CA ALA A 237 -3.76 11.98 -6.84
C ALA A 237 -3.74 13.29 -7.64
N THR A 238 -3.68 14.41 -6.92
CA THR A 238 -3.49 15.76 -7.49
C THR A 238 -2.49 16.57 -6.65
N VAL A 239 -1.72 17.47 -7.27
CA VAL A 239 -0.83 18.37 -6.53
C VAL A 239 -1.63 19.47 -5.86
N LYS A 240 -1.39 19.67 -4.55
CA LYS A 240 -1.94 20.77 -3.75
C LYS A 240 -1.06 22.01 -3.79
N LYS A 241 0.25 21.83 -3.68
CA LYS A 241 1.25 22.92 -3.70
C LYS A 241 2.65 22.39 -3.97
N ILE A 242 3.55 23.27 -4.39
CA ILE A 242 5.00 23.05 -4.45
C ILE A 242 5.67 24.13 -3.61
N GLU A 243 6.54 23.71 -2.70
CA GLU A 243 7.38 24.61 -1.91
C GLU A 243 8.80 24.59 -2.46
N TYR A 244 9.31 25.76 -2.84
CA TYR A 244 10.65 25.95 -3.38
C TYR A 244 11.55 26.56 -2.30
N VAL A 245 12.71 25.95 -2.06
CA VAL A 245 13.81 26.54 -1.30
C VAL A 245 14.81 27.08 -2.29
N MET A 246 15.01 28.41 -2.29
CA MET A 246 15.66 29.12 -3.39
C MET A 246 17.18 29.15 -3.33
N GLY A 247 17.78 28.62 -2.26
CA GLY A 247 19.23 28.48 -2.09
C GLY A 247 19.94 29.71 -1.50
N ASP A 248 19.29 30.87 -1.42
CA ASP A 248 19.81 32.10 -0.79
C ASP A 248 19.32 32.32 0.64
N GLY A 249 18.60 31.32 1.18
CA GLY A 249 17.91 31.35 2.47
C GLY A 249 16.41 31.66 2.38
N GLY A 250 15.91 32.05 1.20
CA GLY A 250 14.48 32.26 0.97
C GLY A 250 13.72 31.04 0.45
N SER A 251 12.39 31.14 0.49
CA SER A 251 11.48 30.15 -0.07
C SER A 251 10.28 30.80 -0.77
N GLU A 252 9.61 30.03 -1.62
CA GLU A 252 8.39 30.41 -2.33
C GLU A 252 7.41 29.23 -2.36
N VAL A 253 6.11 29.47 -2.16
CA VAL A 253 5.09 28.41 -2.19
C VAL A 253 4.09 28.68 -3.30
N CYS A 254 4.09 27.81 -4.31
CA CYS A 254 3.20 27.93 -5.44
C CYS A 254 2.06 26.90 -5.33
N THR A 255 0.81 27.37 -5.42
CA THR A 255 -0.40 26.53 -5.45
C THR A 255 -0.87 26.22 -6.87
N THR A 256 -0.28 26.87 -7.87
CA THR A 256 -0.42 26.52 -9.29
C THR A 256 0.86 25.85 -9.80
N ALA A 257 0.81 25.26 -10.99
CA ALA A 257 2.01 24.76 -11.64
C ALA A 257 2.92 25.89 -12.16
N GLY A 258 2.57 27.16 -11.94
CA GLY A 258 3.22 28.30 -12.56
C GLY A 258 2.83 28.49 -14.03
N THR A 259 2.96 29.72 -14.48
CA THR A 259 2.79 30.12 -15.88
C THR A 259 4.13 30.02 -16.61
N PRO A 260 4.24 29.22 -17.69
CA PRO A 260 5.46 29.18 -18.48
C PRO A 260 5.88 30.56 -19.00
N TYR A 261 7.16 30.89 -18.85
CA TYR A 261 7.68 32.16 -19.36
C TYR A 261 7.72 32.20 -20.88
N GLU A 262 7.33 33.33 -21.44
CA GLU A 262 7.46 33.62 -22.86
C GLU A 262 8.12 34.99 -23.06
N LYS A 263 8.93 35.13 -24.12
CA LYS A 263 9.72 36.36 -24.36
C LYS A 263 8.88 37.64 -24.36
N ARG A 264 7.60 37.56 -24.77
CA ARG A 264 6.67 38.69 -24.76
C ARG A 264 6.43 39.29 -23.36
N PHE A 265 6.73 38.56 -22.29
CA PHE A 265 6.56 39.05 -20.93
C PHE A 265 7.71 39.95 -20.47
N GLY A 266 8.86 39.93 -21.15
CA GLY A 266 9.99 40.80 -20.83
C GLY A 266 10.40 40.71 -19.36
N GLY A 267 10.51 41.86 -18.68
CA GLY A 267 10.85 41.97 -17.26
C GLY A 267 9.67 41.96 -16.29
N ARG A 268 8.47 41.54 -16.72
CA ARG A 268 7.30 41.45 -15.84
C ARG A 268 7.48 40.33 -14.80
N THR A 269 6.84 40.46 -13.64
CA THR A 269 6.73 39.38 -12.65
C THR A 269 5.78 38.29 -13.15
N SER A 270 6.07 37.03 -12.77
CA SER A 270 5.15 35.91 -12.99
C SER A 270 3.78 36.19 -12.35
N PRO A 271 2.66 35.85 -13.00
CA PRO A 271 1.34 36.09 -12.45
C PRO A 271 0.99 35.17 -11.26
N ASP A 272 1.67 34.03 -11.11
CA ASP A 272 1.27 32.98 -10.18
C ASP A 272 2.41 32.29 -9.42
N CYS A 273 3.61 32.18 -9.99
CA CYS A 273 4.74 31.54 -9.33
C CYS A 273 6.08 32.14 -9.78
N GLY A 274 6.81 32.76 -8.85
CA GLY A 274 8.08 33.39 -9.13
C GLY A 274 8.75 33.91 -7.87
N TYR A 275 10.04 34.26 -7.98
CA TYR A 275 10.86 34.68 -6.86
C TYR A 275 11.72 35.90 -7.23
N ARG A 276 12.30 36.59 -6.25
CA ARG A 276 13.24 37.69 -6.49
C ARG A 276 14.43 37.60 -5.54
N TYR A 277 15.59 37.30 -6.12
CA TYR A 277 16.85 37.26 -5.38
C TYR A 277 17.32 38.67 -5.00
N THR A 278 17.82 38.81 -3.78
CA THR A 278 18.41 40.05 -3.25
C THR A 278 19.94 40.01 -3.19
N LYS A 279 20.54 38.86 -3.51
CA LYS A 279 21.98 38.61 -3.44
C LYS A 279 22.46 37.94 -4.73
N THR A 280 23.72 38.18 -5.07
CA THR A 280 24.42 37.48 -6.15
C THR A 280 24.74 36.03 -5.75
N SER A 281 24.75 35.12 -6.72
CA SER A 281 25.17 33.73 -6.54
C SER A 281 26.68 33.53 -6.70
N ALA A 282 27.47 34.59 -6.94
CA ALA A 282 28.91 34.51 -7.22
C ALA A 282 29.75 33.87 -6.09
N SER A 283 29.26 33.82 -4.86
CA SER A 283 29.92 33.16 -3.73
C SER A 283 29.44 31.73 -3.48
N GLN A 284 28.46 31.25 -4.27
CA GLN A 284 27.93 29.90 -4.17
C GLN A 284 28.77 28.92 -5.00
N PRO A 285 28.73 27.61 -4.67
CA PRO A 285 29.23 26.58 -5.57
C PRO A 285 28.68 26.76 -6.99
N ASP A 286 29.54 26.55 -7.99
CA ASP A 286 29.23 26.73 -9.42
C ASP A 286 28.68 28.11 -9.81
N ASN A 287 28.87 29.12 -8.95
CA ASN A 287 28.32 30.47 -9.08
C ASN A 287 26.78 30.47 -9.25
N ALA A 288 26.06 29.51 -8.66
CA ALA A 288 24.61 29.36 -8.81
C ALA A 288 23.92 29.05 -7.48
N PHE A 289 22.67 29.50 -7.33
CA PHE A 289 21.80 29.03 -6.27
C PHE A 289 21.16 27.70 -6.67
N THR A 290 21.27 26.71 -5.78
CA THR A 290 20.58 25.43 -5.92
C THR A 290 19.15 25.53 -5.38
N VAL A 291 18.18 25.49 -6.28
CA VAL A 291 16.76 25.48 -5.97
C VAL A 291 16.30 24.04 -5.74
N LYS A 292 15.70 23.80 -4.58
CA LYS A 292 15.06 22.51 -4.23
C LYS A 292 13.56 22.72 -4.19
N ALA A 293 12.80 21.68 -4.53
CA ALA A 293 11.34 21.76 -4.48
C ALA A 293 10.72 20.51 -3.88
N THR A 294 9.79 20.71 -2.94
CA THR A 294 8.97 19.66 -2.34
C THR A 294 7.54 19.80 -2.83
N THR A 295 7.08 18.81 -3.60
CA THR A 295 5.71 18.75 -4.12
C THR A 295 4.80 18.04 -3.14
N THR A 296 3.72 18.69 -2.72
CA THR A 296 2.69 18.07 -1.86
C THR A 296 1.54 17.57 -2.72
N TRP A 297 1.32 16.26 -2.69
CA TRP A 297 0.20 15.58 -3.32
C TRP A 297 -0.90 15.30 -2.31
N VAL A 298 -2.14 15.51 -2.72
CA VAL A 298 -3.34 15.00 -2.02
C VAL A 298 -3.94 13.91 -2.87
N VAL A 299 -4.18 12.77 -2.23
CA VAL A 299 -4.77 11.59 -2.87
C VAL A 299 -6.08 11.29 -2.18
N HIS A 300 -7.17 11.41 -2.94
CA HIS A 300 -8.46 10.92 -2.50
C HIS A 300 -8.63 9.47 -2.98
N TRP A 301 -9.07 8.59 -2.10
CA TRP A 301 -9.31 7.18 -2.43
C TRP A 301 -10.66 6.70 -1.92
N ALA A 302 -11.24 5.73 -2.62
CA ALA A 302 -12.47 5.07 -2.24
C ALA A 302 -12.43 3.59 -2.63
N GLY A 303 -13.00 2.73 -1.77
CA GLY A 303 -13.14 1.30 -2.03
C GLY A 303 -13.50 0.54 -0.77
N GLY A 304 -14.23 -0.57 -0.94
CA GLY A 304 -14.74 -1.34 0.19
C GLY A 304 -15.62 -0.50 1.14
N GLY A 305 -16.50 0.35 0.60
CA GLY A 305 -17.42 1.16 1.41
C GLY A 305 -16.76 2.25 2.28
N GLN A 306 -15.44 2.41 2.18
CA GLN A 306 -14.68 3.45 2.85
C GLN A 306 -14.07 4.41 1.82
N GLU A 307 -13.78 5.62 2.27
CA GLU A 307 -13.04 6.62 1.52
C GLU A 307 -12.15 7.44 2.46
N GLY A 308 -11.14 8.10 1.90
CA GLY A 308 -10.24 8.94 2.68
C GLY A 308 -9.28 9.76 1.84
N ASP A 309 -8.52 10.60 2.53
CA ASP A 309 -7.48 11.43 1.93
C ASP A 309 -6.10 11.08 2.50
N ILE A 310 -5.13 10.86 1.62
CA ILE A 310 -3.73 10.63 1.97
C ILE A 310 -2.90 11.79 1.42
N THR A 311 -2.12 12.44 2.29
CA THR A 311 -1.14 13.46 1.86
C THR A 311 0.26 12.85 1.79
N THR A 312 0.96 13.08 0.68
CA THR A 312 2.35 12.61 0.51
C THR A 312 3.21 13.65 -0.20
N THR A 313 4.52 13.62 0.00
CA THR A 313 5.45 14.59 -0.60
C THR A 313 6.47 13.94 -1.53
N ARG A 314 6.87 14.64 -2.58
CA ARG A 314 7.93 14.20 -3.50
C ARG A 314 8.93 15.32 -3.72
N GLU A 315 10.21 15.00 -3.55
CA GLU A 315 11.31 15.89 -3.87
C GLU A 315 11.52 15.93 -5.39
N ALA A 316 11.79 17.13 -5.91
CA ALA A 316 12.20 17.34 -7.29
C ALA A 316 13.71 17.17 -7.47
N GLU A 317 14.13 16.93 -8.71
CA GLU A 317 15.52 17.16 -9.08
C GLU A 317 15.87 18.64 -8.92
N PRO A 318 17.01 18.99 -8.28
CA PRO A 318 17.37 20.39 -8.06
C PRO A 318 17.61 21.16 -9.37
N ALA A 319 17.20 22.43 -9.39
CA ALA A 319 17.51 23.36 -10.48
C ALA A 319 18.59 24.35 -10.06
N GLN A 320 19.43 24.78 -11.02
CA GLN A 320 20.46 25.78 -10.77
C GLN A 320 20.07 27.12 -11.40
N ILE A 321 20.14 28.20 -10.61
CA ILE A 321 19.87 29.56 -11.07
C ILE A 321 21.09 30.44 -10.80
N THR A 322 21.68 30.97 -11.87
CA THR A 322 22.77 31.94 -11.79
C THR A 322 22.20 33.35 -11.67
N ILE A 323 22.61 34.10 -10.64
CA ILE A 323 22.19 35.47 -10.37
C ILE A 323 23.43 36.36 -10.29
N GLY A 324 23.57 37.28 -11.24
CA GLY A 324 24.61 38.31 -11.25
C GLY A 324 24.10 39.65 -10.77
N GLU A 325 25.00 40.62 -10.67
CA GLU A 325 24.68 42.01 -10.37
C GLU A 325 25.03 42.89 -11.58
N ALA A 326 24.16 43.84 -11.92
CA ALA A 326 24.45 44.82 -12.95
C ALA A 326 25.25 45.97 -12.35
N GLN A 327 26.49 46.16 -12.82
CA GLN A 327 27.35 47.27 -12.42
C GLN A 327 27.27 48.37 -13.48
N ALA A 328 26.84 49.58 -13.10
CA ALA A 328 26.91 50.74 -13.98
C ALA A 328 28.35 51.28 -14.00
N VAL A 329 29.03 51.17 -15.13
CA VAL A 329 30.30 51.86 -15.33
C VAL A 329 29.99 53.30 -15.72
N ALA A 330 30.15 54.24 -14.79
CA ALA A 330 30.11 55.66 -15.13
C ALA A 330 31.32 55.97 -16.03
N LYS A 331 31.05 56.45 -17.25
CA LYS A 331 32.11 56.96 -18.13
C LYS A 331 32.52 58.34 -17.59
N PRO A 332 33.81 58.58 -17.30
CA PRO A 332 34.29 59.86 -16.78
C PRO A 332 34.09 61.00 -17.77
#